data_AF-A0A1U7NLH1-F1
#
_entry.id   AF-A0A1U7NLH1-F1
#
_cell.length_a   1.000
_cell.length_b   1.000
_cell.length_c   1.000
_cell.angle_alpha   90.00
_cell.angle_beta   90.00
_cell.angle_gamma   90.00
#
_symmetry.space_group_name_H-M   'P 1'
#
loop_
_entity.id
_entity.type
_entity.pdbx_description
1 polymer ?
#
loop_
_entity_poly.entity_id
_entity_poly.type
_entity_poly.pdbx_seq_one_letter_code
_entity_poly.pdbx_strand_id
1 'polypeptide(L)'
;MRFMRRLFTSLLVVLTAVGLSGCSAFDSITGGKRIIRIAHAQSEEHPEHIGMLEFKKIIEEKLGDKYEVEIFPNELLGSAQ
;
A
#
# COMPACT_ATOMS: atom_id res chain seq x y z
N MET A 1 47.20 -8.44 -9.74
CA MET A 1 46.47 -7.67 -8.69
C MET A 1 45.64 -6.48 -9.20
N ARG A 2 46.09 -5.70 -10.21
CA ARG A 2 45.31 -4.54 -10.73
C ARG A 2 43.98 -4.93 -11.39
N PHE A 3 43.94 -6.06 -12.09
CA PHE A 3 42.73 -6.60 -12.72
C PHE A 3 41.68 -7.07 -11.69
N MET A 4 42.12 -7.78 -10.65
CA MET A 4 41.27 -8.22 -9.54
C MET A 4 40.65 -7.05 -8.76
N ARG A 5 41.42 -5.97 -8.53
CA ARG A 5 40.89 -4.74 -7.90
C ARG A 5 39.80 -4.08 -8.75
N ARG A 6 39.97 -4.03 -10.07
CA ARG A 6 38.97 -3.47 -11.00
C ARG A 6 37.67 -4.27 -11.02
N LEU A 7 37.78 -5.61 -10.98
CA LEU A 7 36.62 -6.50 -10.87
C LEU A 7 35.86 -6.30 -9.56
N PHE A 8 36.57 -6.22 -8.43
CA PHE A 8 35.94 -5.95 -7.13
C PHE A 8 35.24 -4.59 -7.08
N THR A 9 35.86 -3.54 -7.61
CA THR A 9 35.22 -2.21 -7.67
C THR A 9 34.00 -2.20 -8.58
N SER A 10 34.04 -2.92 -9.71
CA SER A 10 32.88 -3.03 -10.61
C SER A 10 31.72 -3.76 -9.94
N LEU A 11 31.99 -4.83 -9.20
CA LEU A 11 30.97 -5.60 -8.50
C LEU A 11 30.30 -4.76 -7.39
N LEU A 12 31.07 -3.98 -6.64
CA LEU A 12 30.56 -3.11 -5.58
C LEU A 12 29.63 -2.01 -6.13
N VAL A 13 29.97 -1.44 -7.29
CA VAL A 13 29.16 -0.41 -7.96
C VAL A 13 27.83 -0.99 -8.45
N VAL A 14 27.83 -2.20 -9.00
CA VAL A 14 26.59 -2.88 -9.41
C VAL A 14 25.71 -3.18 -8.21
N LEU A 15 26.29 -3.68 -7.10
CA LEU A 15 25.53 -3.97 -5.88
C LEU A 15 24.87 -2.72 -5.29
N THR A 16 25.58 -1.59 -5.29
CA THR A 16 25.03 -0.32 -4.82
C THR A 16 23.95 0.21 -5.75
N ALA A 17 24.13 0.14 -7.07
CA ALA A 17 23.11 0.57 -8.03
C ALA A 17 21.79 -0.22 -7.91
N VAL A 18 21.88 -1.54 -7.66
CA VAL A 18 20.69 -2.38 -7.43
C VAL A 18 20.03 -2.05 -6.09
N GLY A 19 20.82 -1.79 -5.03
CA GLY A 19 20.30 -1.41 -3.71
C GLY A 19 19.52 -0.09 -3.70
N LEU A 20 19.83 0.85 -4.59
CA LEU A 20 19.10 2.13 -4.70
C LEU A 20 17.79 2.05 -5.48
N SER A 21 17.49 0.94 -6.18
CA SER A 21 16.29 0.82 -7.03
C SER A 21 15.05 0.26 -6.32
N GLY A 22 15.06 0.21 -4.97
CA GLY A 22 14.04 -0.47 -4.19
C GLY A 22 12.64 0.18 -4.19
N CYS A 23 12.54 1.52 -4.25
CA CYS A 23 11.26 2.20 -4.09
C CYS A 23 10.27 1.98 -5.24
N SER A 24 10.74 1.95 -6.50
CA SER A 24 9.87 1.71 -7.66
C SER A 24 9.63 0.23 -7.91
N ALA A 25 10.57 -0.63 -7.52
CA ALA A 25 10.40 -2.08 -7.59
C ALA A 25 9.38 -2.60 -6.56
N PHE A 26 9.21 -1.93 -5.42
CA PHE A 26 8.24 -2.35 -4.42
C PHE A 26 6.79 -2.20 -4.92
N ASP A 27 6.48 -1.10 -5.60
CA ASP A 27 5.14 -0.82 -6.16
C ASP A 27 4.79 -1.78 -7.31
N SER A 28 5.79 -2.24 -8.07
CA SER A 28 5.59 -3.28 -9.10
C SER A 28 5.46 -4.69 -8.53
N ILE A 29 6.03 -4.97 -7.36
CA ILE A 29 5.93 -6.27 -6.66
C ILE A 29 4.59 -6.40 -5.91
N THR A 30 4.09 -5.33 -5.29
CA THR A 30 2.81 -5.34 -4.56
C THR A 30 1.59 -5.09 -5.47
N GLY A 31 1.81 -4.91 -6.77
CA GLY A 31 0.75 -4.66 -7.75
C GLY A 31 0.11 -3.27 -7.66
N GLY A 32 0.69 -2.35 -6.89
CA GLY A 32 0.21 -0.97 -6.77
C GLY A 32 -1.21 -0.85 -6.20
N LYS A 33 -1.68 -1.86 -5.45
CA LYS A 33 -3.02 -1.86 -4.83
C LYS A 33 -3.15 -0.65 -3.90
N ARG A 34 -4.16 0.19 -4.14
CA ARG A 34 -4.43 1.43 -3.38
C ARG A 34 -5.40 1.16 -2.25
N ILE A 35 -5.08 1.67 -1.06
CA ILE A 35 -5.93 1.51 0.12
C ILE A 35 -6.80 2.75 0.29
N ILE A 36 -8.12 2.56 0.29
CA ILE A 36 -9.12 3.58 0.60
C ILE A 36 -9.47 3.41 2.09
N ARG A 37 -8.96 4.31 2.93
CA ARG A 37 -9.29 4.36 4.36
C ARG A 37 -10.41 5.34 4.61
N ILE A 38 -11.47 4.89 5.25
CA ILE A 38 -12.61 5.74 5.59
C ILE A 38 -12.87 5.66 7.09
N ALA A 39 -12.86 6.83 7.73
CA ALA A 39 -13.22 6.99 9.14
C ALA A 39 -14.61 7.62 9.24
N HIS A 40 -15.43 7.17 10.18
CA HIS A 40 -16.66 7.86 10.55
C HIS A 40 -16.98 7.70 12.04
N ALA A 41 -17.89 8.54 12.54
CA ALA A 41 -18.16 8.67 13.97
C ALA A 41 -19.25 7.74 14.51
N GLN A 42 -20.00 7.07 13.65
CA GLN A 42 -21.13 6.26 14.09
C GLN A 42 -20.70 4.84 14.49
N SER A 43 -21.62 4.14 15.17
CA SER A 43 -21.44 2.75 15.53
C SER A 43 -21.54 1.82 14.32
N GLU A 44 -21.08 0.58 14.50
CA GLU A 44 -21.14 -0.47 13.49
C GLU A 44 -22.58 -0.84 13.08
N GLU A 45 -23.56 -0.59 13.95
CA GLU A 45 -24.97 -0.85 13.69
C GLU A 45 -25.67 0.30 12.96
N HIS A 46 -25.02 1.47 12.84
CA HIS A 46 -25.61 2.63 12.21
C HIS A 46 -25.77 2.39 10.68
N PRO A 47 -26.87 2.85 10.05
CA PRO A 47 -27.09 2.66 8.61
C PRO A 47 -25.96 3.16 7.72
N GLU A 48 -25.23 4.20 8.17
CA GLU A 48 -24.04 4.69 7.49
C GLU A 48 -22.94 3.61 7.41
N HIS A 49 -22.62 2.96 8.53
CA HIS A 49 -21.61 1.91 8.56
C HIS A 49 -22.00 0.73 7.66
N ILE A 50 -23.27 0.31 7.74
CA ILE A 50 -23.80 -0.78 6.91
C ILE A 50 -23.68 -0.43 5.42
N GLY A 51 -24.03 0.80 5.04
CA GLY A 51 -23.86 1.29 3.67
C GLY A 51 -22.40 1.29 3.22
N MET A 52 -21.47 1.65 4.11
CA MET A 52 -20.03 1.61 3.83
C MET A 52 -19.52 0.18 3.65
N LEU A 53 -20.03 -0.80 4.41
CA LEU A 53 -19.69 -2.21 4.22
C LEU A 53 -20.10 -2.71 2.83
N GLU A 54 -21.29 -2.33 2.34
CA GLU A 54 -21.71 -2.67 0.98
C GLU A 54 -20.86 -1.94 -0.07
N PHE A 55 -20.48 -0.67 0.17
CA PHE A 55 -19.51 0.03 -0.68
C PHE A 55 -18.18 -0.71 -0.77
N LYS A 56 -17.61 -1.11 0.38
CA LYS A 56 -16.39 -1.91 0.44
C LYS A 56 -16.51 -3.17 -0.41
N LYS A 57 -17.59 -3.93 -0.21
CA LYS A 57 -17.86 -5.17 -0.94
C LYS A 57 -17.90 -4.94 -2.45
N ILE A 58 -18.65 -3.96 -2.93
CA ILE A 58 -18.77 -3.66 -4.37
C ILE A 58 -17.40 -3.28 -4.98
N ILE A 59 -16.59 -2.50 -4.27
CA ILE A 59 -15.26 -2.10 -4.74
C ILE A 59 -14.32 -3.30 -4.79
N GLU A 60 -14.27 -4.11 -3.73
CA GLU A 60 -13.37 -5.26 -3.67
C GLU A 60 -13.77 -6.37 -4.66
N GLU A 61 -15.08 -6.57 -4.90
CA GLU A 61 -15.55 -7.52 -5.92
C GLU A 61 -15.21 -7.08 -7.35
N LYS A 62 -15.33 -5.78 -7.66
CA LYS A 62 -15.14 -5.27 -9.03
C LYS A 62 -13.71 -4.83 -9.34
N LEU A 63 -12.98 -4.40 -8.32
CA LEU A 63 -11.70 -3.71 -8.43
C LEU A 63 -10.70 -4.15 -7.34
N GLY A 64 -10.89 -5.33 -6.73
CA GLY A 64 -10.03 -5.83 -5.65
C GLY A 64 -8.58 -6.10 -6.06
N ASP A 65 -8.29 -6.15 -7.36
CA ASP A 65 -6.94 -6.13 -7.91
C ASP A 65 -6.24 -4.78 -7.74
N LYS A 66 -7.01 -3.69 -7.68
CA LYS A 66 -6.52 -2.31 -7.63
C LYS A 66 -6.78 -1.60 -6.32
N TYR A 67 -7.81 -1.99 -5.58
CA TYR A 67 -8.26 -1.28 -4.40
C TYR A 67 -8.54 -2.21 -3.22
N GLU A 68 -8.22 -1.72 -2.03
CA GLU A 68 -8.62 -2.28 -0.74
C GLU A 68 -9.40 -1.23 0.02
N VAL A 69 -10.50 -1.61 0.68
CA VAL A 69 -11.28 -0.65 1.46
C VAL A 69 -11.20 -1.02 2.95
N GLU A 70 -10.75 -0.07 3.75
CA GLU A 70 -10.68 -0.19 5.21
C GLU A 70 -11.63 0.84 5.84
N ILE A 71 -12.54 0.37 6.70
CA ILE A 71 -13.58 1.19 7.34
C ILE A 71 -13.33 1.20 8.84
N PHE A 72 -13.26 2.38 9.42
CA PHE A 72 -12.99 2.61 10.84
C PHE A 72 -14.16 3.39 11.47
N PRO A 73 -15.07 2.70 12.19
CA PRO A 73 -16.18 3.34 12.90
C PRO A 73 -15.72 4.04 14.18
N ASN A 74 -16.66 4.63 14.92
CA ASN A 74 -16.46 5.14 16.28
C ASN A 74 -15.31 6.16 16.43
N GLU A 75 -15.05 6.97 15.41
CA GLU A 75 -13.95 7.97 15.41
C GLU A 75 -12.57 7.36 15.71
N LEU A 76 -12.35 6.08 15.40
CA LEU A 76 -11.11 5.37 15.72
C LEU A 76 -9.85 5.97 15.07
N LEU A 77 -10.01 6.72 13.97
CA LEU A 77 -8.92 7.43 13.29
C LEU A 77 -8.90 8.95 13.57
N GLY A 78 -9.66 9.40 14.58
CA GLY A 78 -9.83 10.80 14.94
C GLY A 78 -11.23 11.32 14.65
N SER A 79 -11.59 12.42 15.32
CA SER A 79 -12.89 13.07 15.14
C SER A 79 -12.95 13.82 13.81
N ALA A 80 -14.13 13.84 13.20
CA ALA A 80 -14.39 14.72 12.07
C ALA A 80 -14.35 16.17 12.57
N GLN A 81 -13.32 16.93 12.16
CA GLN A 81 -13.12 18.33 12.56
C GLN A 81 -14.12 19.27 11.87
#